data_AF-A0A841H7J5-F1
#
_entry.id   AF-A0A841H7J5-F1
#
_cell.length_a   1.000
_cell.length_b   1.000
_cell.length_c   1.000
_cell.angle_alpha   90.00
_cell.angle_beta   90.00
_cell.angle_gamma   90.00
#
_symmetry.space_group_name_H-M   'P 1'
#
loop_
_entity.id
_entity.type
_entity.pdbx_description
1 polymer ?
#
loop_
_entity_poly.entity_id
_entity_poly.type
_entity_poly.pdbx_seq_one_letter_code
_entity_poly.pdbx_strand_id
1 'polypeptide(L)'
;MMGTDIGALPTGAAHVRPPRGAGAVVADAPRASLAAWVGDVAGAAPAGLFPAGNVSAMRDAVERVPASAVSLFGFEARLDDPSAGSDVLAAVTVADGGRAVLAELAAPGWEEDGWRSVRRFCRAWADPASPLWTGADDLWLEWDAADPAAPRIPSVFFGPRIDVSPADAPPDQRAMDVLRAGFAALMEEGWAPAAAARACACLELLPPHARVFQAGLMLSRPGSPVRLCVGNLGTEETDEFLRRAAPDAPHNAVRAALDEWAPLAVRVNLCIDVDARVGPRIGLECYPDPPVGPFPPDRRPWAAFLDALVRAGVADSVRAGHLLALPDSVDPRDAADDRSSAPRGMDALLADRYRRTLLVRLHHVKLSVEPGRPLAAKAYVAVKPGWRTC
;
A
#
# COMPACT_ATOMS: atom_id res chain seq x y z
N MET A 1 11.26 25.73 19.40
CA MET A 1 11.43 24.42 20.07
C MET A 1 10.08 24.03 20.68
N MET A 2 9.18 23.52 19.84
CA MET A 2 7.91 22.92 20.24
C MET A 2 7.87 21.60 19.47
N GLY A 3 8.10 20.49 20.18
CA GLY A 3 7.94 19.16 19.62
C GLY A 3 6.44 18.92 19.42
N THR A 4 6.02 18.80 18.17
CA THR A 4 4.69 18.31 17.83
C THR A 4 4.70 16.80 17.97
N ASP A 5 4.09 16.36 19.07
CA ASP A 5 3.74 15.00 19.40
C ASP A 5 2.92 14.38 18.25
N ILE A 6 3.45 13.32 17.63
CA ILE A 6 2.81 12.64 16.51
C ILE A 6 1.77 11.71 17.11
N GLY A 7 0.51 12.12 17.06
CA GLY A 7 -0.61 11.39 17.64
C GLY A 7 -0.66 9.93 17.21
N ALA A 8 -0.43 9.05 18.18
CA ALA A 8 -0.88 7.66 18.13
C ALA A 8 -2.39 7.62 17.83
N LEU A 9 -2.80 6.61 17.07
CA LEU A 9 -4.22 6.27 16.89
C LEU A 9 -4.86 6.11 18.28
N PRO A 10 -6.09 6.59 18.54
CA PRO A 10 -6.75 6.34 19.81
C PRO A 10 -7.11 4.84 19.91
N THR A 11 -6.23 4.04 20.50
CA THR A 11 -6.52 2.69 20.98
C THR A 11 -7.17 2.78 22.36
N GLY A 12 -8.39 3.33 22.38
CA GLY A 12 -9.23 3.45 23.55
C GLY A 12 -10.46 2.55 23.48
N ALA A 13 -10.29 1.28 23.11
CA ALA A 13 -11.33 0.26 23.29
C ALA A 13 -10.80 -0.77 24.27
N ALA A 14 -11.39 -0.82 25.47
CA ALA A 14 -11.15 -1.88 26.43
C ALA A 14 -11.24 -3.24 25.72
N HIS A 15 -10.26 -4.11 25.93
CA HIS A 15 -10.24 -5.47 25.40
C HIS A 15 -11.45 -6.26 25.91
N VAL A 16 -12.56 -6.19 25.18
CA VAL A 16 -13.60 -7.21 25.24
C VAL A 16 -13.00 -8.44 24.56
N ARG A 17 -12.61 -9.44 25.35
CA ARG A 17 -12.30 -10.77 24.80
C ARG A 17 -13.49 -11.19 23.92
N PRO A 18 -13.26 -11.57 22.65
CA PRO A 18 -14.36 -12.07 21.84
C PRO A 18 -14.96 -13.29 22.54
N PRO A 19 -16.29 -13.43 22.58
CA PRO A 19 -16.91 -14.62 23.12
C PRO A 19 -16.36 -15.84 22.38
N ARG A 20 -15.83 -16.81 23.14
CA ARG A 20 -15.51 -18.14 22.62
C ARG A 20 -16.83 -18.77 22.16
N GLY A 21 -17.14 -18.70 20.87
CA GLY A 21 -18.39 -19.27 20.36
C GLY A 21 -18.86 -18.90 18.95
N ALA A 22 -18.19 -18.03 18.19
CA ALA A 22 -18.57 -17.74 16.80
C ALA A 22 -17.85 -18.69 15.81
N GLY A 23 -18.03 -20.00 16.01
CA GLY A 23 -17.45 -21.05 15.17
C GLY A 23 -18.47 -21.58 14.17
N ALA A 24 -18.83 -20.78 13.16
CA ALA A 24 -19.40 -21.24 11.90
C ALA A 24 -19.36 -20.08 10.90
N VAL A 25 -18.22 -19.90 10.23
CA VAL A 25 -18.18 -19.11 9.00
C VAL A 25 -19.05 -19.86 8.00
N VAL A 26 -20.12 -19.21 7.53
CA VAL A 26 -21.01 -19.75 6.50
C VAL A 26 -20.19 -19.98 5.23
N ALA A 27 -19.77 -21.22 5.02
CA ALA A 27 -19.27 -21.71 3.74
C ALA A 27 -20.46 -21.80 2.78
N ASP A 28 -20.35 -21.18 1.60
CA ASP A 28 -21.11 -21.43 0.34
C ASP A 28 -21.68 -20.21 -0.39
N ALA A 29 -21.43 -18.96 0.05
CA ALA A 29 -21.59 -17.84 -0.87
C ALA A 29 -20.30 -17.66 -1.70
N PRO A 30 -20.37 -17.54 -3.05
CA PRO A 30 -19.21 -17.15 -3.83
C PRO A 30 -18.68 -15.82 -3.26
N ARG A 31 -17.45 -15.83 -2.74
CA ARG A 31 -16.83 -14.62 -2.19
C ARG A 31 -16.61 -13.68 -3.38
N ALA A 32 -17.25 -12.50 -3.34
CA ALA A 32 -17.05 -11.50 -4.38
C ALA A 32 -15.55 -11.19 -4.53
N SER A 33 -15.07 -11.13 -5.77
CA SER A 33 -13.68 -10.77 -6.08
C SER A 33 -13.48 -9.26 -5.95
N LEU A 34 -12.26 -8.84 -5.62
CA LEU A 34 -11.85 -7.43 -5.65
C LEU A 34 -12.05 -6.81 -7.06
N ALA A 35 -12.04 -7.64 -8.11
CA ALA A 35 -12.23 -7.20 -9.50
C ALA A 35 -13.56 -6.44 -9.72
N ALA A 36 -14.62 -6.77 -8.98
CA ALA A 36 -15.89 -6.06 -9.07
C ALA A 36 -15.74 -4.60 -8.61
N TRP A 37 -15.11 -4.37 -7.45
CA TRP A 37 -14.90 -3.02 -6.91
C TRP A 37 -13.94 -2.19 -7.78
N VAL A 38 -12.93 -2.83 -8.37
CA VAL A 38 -12.07 -2.19 -9.37
C VAL A 38 -12.90 -1.67 -10.55
N GLY A 39 -13.80 -2.50 -11.08
CA GLY A 39 -14.69 -2.10 -12.18
C GLY A 39 -15.65 -0.97 -11.81
N ASP A 40 -16.18 -0.99 -10.58
CA ASP A 40 -17.07 0.05 -10.06
C ASP A 40 -16.37 1.40 -10.00
N VAL A 41 -15.21 1.47 -9.34
CA VAL A 41 -14.46 2.73 -9.21
C VAL A 41 -13.96 3.22 -10.57
N ALA A 42 -13.45 2.31 -11.41
CA ALA A 42 -12.95 2.69 -12.72
C ALA A 42 -14.05 3.28 -13.61
N GLY A 43 -15.28 2.75 -13.54
CA GLY A 43 -16.40 3.28 -14.32
C GLY A 43 -17.03 4.56 -13.75
N ALA A 44 -16.76 4.89 -12.48
CA ALA A 44 -17.18 6.15 -11.87
C ALA A 44 -16.12 7.27 -11.98
N ALA A 45 -14.88 6.91 -12.36
CA ALA A 45 -13.80 7.87 -12.53
C ALA A 45 -13.96 8.70 -13.82
N PRO A 46 -13.35 9.90 -13.89
CA PRO A 46 -13.31 10.70 -15.10
C PRO A 46 -12.77 9.91 -16.31
N ALA A 47 -13.40 10.12 -17.47
CA ALA A 47 -13.01 9.45 -18.71
C ALA A 47 -11.54 9.73 -19.03
N GLY A 48 -10.76 8.67 -19.22
CA GLY A 48 -9.32 8.77 -19.51
C GLY A 48 -8.41 8.71 -18.28
N LEU A 49 -8.93 8.69 -17.04
CA LEU A 49 -8.08 8.35 -15.89
C LEU A 49 -7.64 6.88 -15.95
N PHE A 50 -8.56 5.98 -16.30
CA PHE A 50 -8.26 4.56 -16.49
C PHE A 50 -8.64 4.14 -17.92
N PRO A 51 -7.66 3.90 -18.81
CA PRO A 51 -7.95 3.41 -20.16
C PRO A 51 -8.71 2.07 -20.12
N ALA A 52 -9.71 1.88 -21.00
CA ALA A 52 -10.59 0.71 -20.92
C ALA A 52 -9.85 -0.64 -20.98
N GLY A 53 -8.83 -0.77 -21.83
CA GLY A 53 -7.99 -1.97 -21.89
C GLY A 53 -7.20 -2.23 -20.60
N ASN A 54 -6.79 -1.17 -19.90
CA ASN A 54 -6.11 -1.26 -18.62
C ASN A 54 -7.06 -1.64 -17.48
N VAL A 55 -8.33 -1.23 -17.51
CA VAL A 55 -9.34 -1.68 -16.53
C VAL A 55 -9.52 -3.19 -16.56
N SER A 56 -9.56 -3.81 -17.75
CA SER A 56 -9.62 -5.27 -17.86
C SER A 56 -8.40 -5.93 -17.21
N ALA A 57 -7.20 -5.43 -17.53
CA ALA A 57 -5.95 -5.96 -16.97
C ALA A 57 -5.89 -5.83 -15.44
N MET A 58 -6.34 -4.71 -14.87
CA MET A 58 -6.43 -4.52 -13.42
C MET A 58 -7.40 -5.50 -12.77
N ARG A 59 -8.57 -5.74 -13.39
CA ARG A 59 -9.55 -6.72 -12.89
C ARG A 59 -8.98 -8.13 -12.90
N ASP A 60 -8.38 -8.53 -14.02
CA ASP A 60 -7.77 -9.86 -14.15
C ASP A 60 -6.65 -10.07 -13.11
N ALA A 61 -5.85 -9.03 -12.84
CA ALA A 61 -4.76 -9.09 -11.87
C ALA A 61 -5.24 -9.37 -10.43
N VAL A 62 -6.40 -8.81 -10.05
CA VAL A 62 -6.96 -8.97 -8.69
C VAL A 62 -8.07 -10.01 -8.60
N GLU A 63 -8.36 -10.75 -9.67
CA GLU A 63 -9.47 -11.71 -9.73
C GLU A 63 -9.39 -12.75 -8.60
N ARG A 64 -8.17 -13.16 -8.23
CA ARG A 64 -7.88 -14.14 -7.16
C ARG A 64 -7.97 -13.56 -5.75
N VAL A 65 -8.15 -12.24 -5.61
CA VAL A 65 -8.18 -11.57 -4.31
C VAL A 65 -9.63 -11.44 -3.85
N PRO A 66 -10.02 -12.06 -2.74
CA PRO A 66 -11.36 -11.90 -2.19
C PRO A 66 -11.58 -10.46 -1.74
N ALA A 67 -12.70 -9.84 -2.12
CA ALA A 67 -13.04 -8.52 -1.64
C ALA A 67 -13.20 -8.49 -0.10
N SER A 68 -13.58 -9.62 0.51
CA SER A 68 -13.75 -9.76 1.96
C SER A 68 -12.44 -9.77 2.76
N ALA A 69 -11.27 -9.98 2.14
CA ALA A 69 -10.00 -9.84 2.85
C ALA A 69 -9.44 -8.41 2.79
N VAL A 70 -9.94 -7.60 1.86
CA VAL A 70 -9.33 -6.34 1.48
C VAL A 70 -9.86 -5.22 2.37
N SER A 71 -8.95 -4.60 3.11
CA SER A 71 -9.20 -3.42 3.95
C SER A 71 -9.24 -2.14 3.13
N LEU A 72 -8.41 -2.08 2.09
CA LEU A 72 -8.22 -0.95 1.20
C LEU A 72 -7.66 -1.48 -0.12
N PHE A 73 -8.05 -0.92 -1.24
CA PHE A 73 -7.37 -1.14 -2.51
C PHE A 73 -7.08 0.20 -3.16
N GLY A 74 -6.39 0.21 -4.29
CA GLY A 74 -6.04 1.47 -4.91
C GLY A 74 -5.52 1.32 -6.31
N PHE A 75 -5.22 2.48 -6.88
CA PHE A 75 -4.67 2.64 -8.21
C PHE A 75 -3.42 3.47 -8.14
N GLU A 76 -2.41 3.10 -8.92
CA GLU A 76 -1.23 3.90 -9.15
C GLU A 76 -1.29 4.43 -10.60
N ALA A 77 -1.34 5.75 -10.75
CA ALA A 77 -1.49 6.43 -12.02
C ALA A 77 -0.25 7.25 -12.34
N ARG A 78 0.40 6.96 -13.48
CA ARG A 78 1.46 7.84 -14.01
C ARG A 78 0.90 9.24 -14.28
N LEU A 79 1.69 10.25 -13.97
CA LEU A 79 1.30 11.65 -14.12
C LEU A 79 1.82 12.31 -15.39
N ASP A 80 2.89 11.78 -15.97
CA ASP A 80 3.61 12.34 -17.13
C ASP A 80 2.97 12.01 -18.48
N ASP A 81 2.08 11.01 -18.52
CA ASP A 81 1.48 10.50 -19.75
C ASP A 81 -0.04 10.26 -19.54
N PRO A 82 -0.92 11.05 -20.19
CA PRO A 82 -2.36 10.88 -20.06
C PRO A 82 -2.88 9.55 -20.66
N SER A 83 -2.09 8.89 -21.52
CA SER A 83 -2.43 7.61 -22.13
C SER A 83 -1.92 6.39 -21.34
N ALA A 84 -1.07 6.62 -20.32
CA ALA A 84 -0.51 5.54 -19.52
C ALA A 84 -1.60 4.79 -18.74
N GLY A 85 -1.43 3.46 -18.69
CA GLY A 85 -2.22 2.61 -17.82
C GLY A 85 -1.96 2.89 -16.33
N SER A 86 -2.80 2.31 -15.50
CA SER A 86 -2.67 2.28 -14.05
C SER A 86 -2.34 0.88 -13.54
N ASP A 87 -1.55 0.85 -12.49
CA ASP A 87 -1.31 -0.34 -11.69
C ASP A 87 -2.39 -0.43 -10.61
N VAL A 88 -2.61 -1.62 -10.06
CA VAL A 88 -3.63 -1.88 -9.03
C VAL A 88 -2.95 -2.46 -7.80
N LEU A 89 -3.46 -2.10 -6.63
CA LEU A 89 -2.92 -2.56 -5.36
C LEU A 89 -4.03 -2.88 -4.37
N ALA A 90 -3.74 -3.77 -3.42
CA ALA A 90 -4.66 -4.18 -2.36
C ALA A 90 -3.91 -4.29 -1.04
N ALA A 91 -4.52 -3.80 0.03
CA ALA A 91 -4.06 -3.89 1.39
C ALA A 91 -5.01 -4.75 2.22
N VAL A 92 -4.42 -5.62 3.03
CA VAL A 92 -5.10 -6.50 3.96
C VAL A 92 -4.56 -6.21 5.35
N THR A 93 -5.42 -5.89 6.31
CA THR A 93 -4.99 -5.59 7.68
C THR A 93 -5.42 -6.65 8.68
N VAL A 94 -4.71 -6.73 9.81
CA VAL A 94 -5.14 -7.54 10.97
C VAL A 94 -6.45 -6.98 11.56
N ALA A 95 -6.60 -5.66 11.58
CA ALA A 95 -7.74 -4.98 12.21
C ALA A 95 -9.08 -5.35 11.56
N ASP A 96 -9.08 -5.58 10.24
CA ASP A 96 -10.29 -5.97 9.50
C ASP A 96 -10.43 -7.51 9.36
N GLY A 97 -9.60 -8.29 10.06
CA GLY A 97 -9.63 -9.75 10.04
C GLY A 97 -9.11 -10.39 8.75
N GLY A 98 -8.59 -9.59 7.81
CA GLY A 98 -8.17 -10.04 6.48
C GLY A 98 -7.06 -11.08 6.51
N ARG A 99 -6.21 -11.07 7.55
CA ARG A 99 -5.19 -12.11 7.79
C ARG A 99 -5.78 -13.53 7.82
N ALA A 100 -6.87 -13.75 8.55
CA ALA A 100 -7.48 -15.07 8.67
C ALA A 100 -8.07 -15.51 7.32
N VAL A 101 -8.74 -14.58 6.62
CA VAL A 101 -9.33 -14.81 5.30
C VAL A 101 -8.27 -15.22 4.28
N LEU A 102 -7.13 -14.52 4.23
CA LEU A 102 -6.04 -14.88 3.33
C LEU A 102 -5.39 -16.21 3.68
N ALA A 103 -5.19 -16.52 4.96
CA ALA A 103 -4.59 -17.78 5.39
C ALA A 103 -5.44 -19.01 4.98
N GLU A 104 -6.77 -18.89 5.06
CA GLU A 104 -7.72 -19.91 4.58
C GLU A 104 -7.69 -20.08 3.06
N LEU A 105 -7.57 -18.96 2.32
CA LEU A 105 -7.60 -18.97 0.85
C LEU A 105 -6.28 -19.36 0.21
N ALA A 106 -5.19 -19.32 0.97
CA ALA A 106 -3.91 -19.89 0.62
C ALA A 106 -3.93 -21.46 0.53
N ALA A 107 -5.12 -22.06 0.40
CA ALA A 107 -5.39 -23.46 0.08
C ALA A 107 -5.33 -23.72 -1.46
N PRO A 108 -5.47 -24.97 -1.97
CA PRO A 108 -4.99 -25.35 -3.31
C PRO A 108 -5.51 -24.46 -4.45
N GLY A 109 -4.61 -23.85 -5.22
CA GLY A 109 -4.93 -22.92 -6.32
C GLY A 109 -3.88 -21.84 -6.57
N TRP A 110 -2.98 -21.63 -5.61
CA TRP A 110 -1.85 -20.69 -5.68
C TRP A 110 -0.52 -21.43 -5.87
N GLU A 111 -0.49 -22.45 -6.75
CA GLU A 111 0.67 -23.32 -6.94
C GLU A 111 1.69 -22.80 -7.98
N GLU A 112 1.28 -21.82 -8.78
CA GLU A 112 2.15 -21.10 -9.72
C GLU A 112 3.26 -20.33 -8.98
N ASP A 113 4.39 -20.14 -9.67
CA ASP A 113 5.55 -19.43 -9.13
C ASP A 113 5.16 -17.99 -8.74
N GLY A 114 5.73 -17.46 -7.65
CA GLY A 114 5.37 -16.16 -7.05
C GLY A 114 4.17 -16.21 -6.10
N TRP A 115 3.05 -16.82 -6.47
CA TRP A 115 1.90 -17.03 -5.57
C TRP A 115 2.22 -17.99 -4.41
N ARG A 116 3.18 -18.90 -4.62
CA ARG A 116 3.78 -19.72 -3.55
C ARG A 116 4.38 -18.89 -2.42
N SER A 117 5.07 -17.78 -2.75
CA SER A 117 5.63 -16.85 -1.76
C SER A 117 4.54 -16.11 -0.99
N VAL A 118 3.52 -15.60 -1.69
CA VAL A 118 2.36 -14.95 -1.05
C VAL A 118 1.70 -15.92 -0.06
N ARG A 119 1.48 -17.18 -0.47
CA ARG A 119 0.91 -18.22 0.37
C ARG A 119 1.74 -18.49 1.62
N ARG A 120 3.06 -18.67 1.46
CA ARG A 120 3.95 -18.94 2.59
C ARG A 120 3.98 -17.77 3.56
N PHE A 121 4.02 -16.53 3.06
CA PHE A 121 3.88 -15.34 3.91
C PHE A 121 2.54 -15.34 4.65
N CYS A 122 1.40 -15.57 3.98
CA CYS A 122 0.09 -15.58 4.64
C CYS A 122 0.00 -16.65 5.75
N ARG A 123 0.58 -17.84 5.52
CA ARG A 123 0.66 -18.90 6.53
C ARG A 123 1.53 -18.47 7.72
N ALA A 124 2.71 -17.94 7.46
CA ALA A 124 3.61 -17.45 8.51
C ALA A 124 3.00 -16.25 9.27
N TRP A 125 2.24 -15.38 8.61
CA TRP A 125 1.57 -14.25 9.24
C TRP A 125 0.43 -14.71 10.16
N ALA A 126 -0.29 -15.77 9.78
CA ALA A 126 -1.39 -16.35 10.55
C ALA A 126 -0.96 -17.37 11.62
N ASP A 127 0.31 -17.77 11.67
CA ASP A 127 0.84 -18.69 12.68
C ASP A 127 1.16 -17.96 14.00
N PRO A 128 0.48 -18.26 15.13
CA PRO A 128 0.76 -17.64 16.42
C PRO A 128 2.20 -17.81 16.93
N ALA A 129 2.95 -18.79 16.43
CA ALA A 129 4.37 -18.99 16.78
C ALA A 129 5.33 -18.09 15.98
N SER A 130 4.87 -17.45 14.91
CA SER A 130 5.68 -16.60 14.04
C SER A 130 5.83 -15.18 14.59
N PRO A 131 7.01 -14.53 14.45
CA PRO A 131 7.17 -13.10 14.76
C PRO A 131 6.18 -12.19 14.02
N LEU A 132 5.71 -12.60 12.84
CA LEU A 132 4.75 -11.85 12.04
C LEU A 132 3.37 -11.75 12.71
N TRP A 133 2.96 -12.72 13.51
CA TRP A 133 1.61 -12.77 14.09
C TRP A 133 1.29 -11.57 14.99
N THR A 134 2.25 -11.14 15.80
CA THR A 134 2.09 -9.93 16.61
C THR A 134 2.81 -8.73 16.02
N GLY A 135 3.70 -8.95 15.05
CA GLY A 135 4.66 -7.97 14.60
C GLY A 135 4.38 -7.35 13.23
N ALA A 136 3.42 -7.85 12.45
CA ALA A 136 3.02 -7.22 11.18
C ALA A 136 1.52 -6.87 11.20
N ASP A 137 1.20 -5.63 10.83
CA ASP A 137 -0.17 -5.09 10.84
C ASP A 137 -0.91 -5.24 9.52
N ASP A 138 -0.17 -5.22 8.42
CA ASP A 138 -0.74 -5.26 7.10
C ASP A 138 0.12 -6.03 6.10
N LEU A 139 -0.54 -6.42 5.01
CA LEU A 139 0.03 -7.01 3.81
C LEU A 139 -0.50 -6.22 2.61
N TRP A 140 0.40 -5.73 1.77
CA TRP A 140 0.12 -5.06 0.52
C TRP A 140 0.52 -5.96 -0.65
N LEU A 141 -0.35 -6.01 -1.65
CA LEU A 141 -0.16 -6.70 -2.92
C LEU A 141 -0.26 -5.65 -4.02
N GLU A 142 0.74 -5.55 -4.89
CA GLU A 142 0.77 -4.58 -6.00
C GLU A 142 1.02 -5.29 -7.32
N TRP A 143 0.20 -5.02 -8.33
CA TRP A 143 0.33 -5.59 -9.66
C TRP A 143 0.67 -4.51 -10.67
N ASP A 144 1.74 -4.70 -11.44
CA ASP A 144 2.12 -3.85 -12.58
C ASP A 144 1.16 -4.07 -13.78
N ALA A 145 -0.14 -3.82 -13.58
CA ALA A 145 -1.22 -4.07 -14.53
C ALA A 145 -1.21 -3.12 -15.74
N ALA A 146 -0.49 -2.00 -15.65
CA ALA A 146 -0.27 -1.11 -16.78
C ALA A 146 0.64 -1.75 -17.84
N ASP A 147 1.51 -2.69 -17.44
CA ASP A 147 2.41 -3.39 -18.35
C ASP A 147 1.80 -4.72 -18.83
N PRO A 148 1.44 -4.85 -20.13
CA PRO A 148 0.90 -6.09 -20.67
C PRO A 148 1.92 -7.24 -20.65
N ALA A 149 3.22 -6.94 -20.61
CA ALA A 149 4.29 -7.93 -20.56
C ALA A 149 4.66 -8.36 -19.13
N ALA A 150 4.22 -7.61 -18.10
CA ALA A 150 4.54 -7.94 -16.72
C ALA A 150 3.83 -9.24 -16.26
N PRO A 151 4.51 -10.07 -15.46
CA PRO A 151 3.89 -11.27 -14.90
C PRO A 151 2.70 -10.89 -14.01
N ARG A 152 1.66 -11.74 -14.00
CA ARG A 152 0.45 -11.54 -13.17
C ARG A 152 0.65 -12.05 -11.73
N ILE A 153 1.77 -11.64 -11.13
CA ILE A 153 2.17 -11.96 -9.77
C ILE A 153 2.30 -10.63 -9.03
N PRO A 154 1.75 -10.48 -7.81
CA PRO A 154 1.91 -9.25 -7.07
C PRO A 154 3.32 -9.10 -6.52
N SER A 155 3.85 -7.88 -6.54
CA SER A 155 4.83 -7.47 -5.53
C SER A 155 4.17 -7.50 -4.15
N VAL A 156 4.89 -7.93 -3.12
CA VAL A 156 4.34 -8.21 -1.79
C VAL A 156 5.08 -7.41 -0.74
N PHE A 157 4.37 -6.56 -0.01
CA PHE A 157 4.93 -5.75 1.08
C PHE A 157 4.17 -6.00 2.38
N PHE A 158 4.82 -5.81 3.51
CA PHE A 158 4.21 -5.93 4.82
C PHE A 158 4.68 -4.79 5.72
N GLY A 159 3.78 -4.27 6.53
CA GLY A 159 4.06 -3.23 7.50
C GLY A 159 4.38 -3.81 8.88
N PRO A 160 5.61 -3.64 9.39
CA PRO A 160 5.92 -3.94 10.79
C PRO A 160 5.05 -3.09 11.72
N ARG A 161 4.46 -3.71 12.74
CA ARG A 161 3.64 -3.04 13.76
C ARG A 161 4.48 -2.04 14.55
N ILE A 162 4.03 -0.79 14.57
CA ILE A 162 4.74 0.33 15.17
C ILE A 162 4.37 0.51 16.67
N ASP A 163 3.16 0.11 17.07
CA ASP A 163 2.53 0.57 18.33
C ASP A 163 2.62 -0.38 19.54
N VAL A 164 3.59 -1.30 19.59
CA VAL A 164 3.81 -2.10 20.81
C VAL A 164 5.29 -2.38 21.01
N SER A 165 5.96 -1.50 21.74
CA SER A 165 7.02 -1.95 22.64
C SER A 165 6.45 -1.95 24.05
N PRO A 166 6.39 -3.10 24.75
CA PRO A 166 6.54 -3.09 26.20
C PRO A 166 7.84 -2.35 26.53
N ALA A 167 7.88 -1.66 27.68
CA ALA A 167 8.97 -0.76 28.09
C ALA A 167 10.40 -1.36 28.12
N ASP A 168 10.55 -2.67 27.87
CA ASP A 168 11.76 -3.43 28.19
C ASP A 168 12.49 -4.05 26.98
N ALA A 169 12.01 -3.86 25.74
CA ALA A 169 12.73 -4.26 24.51
C ALA A 169 13.09 -3.03 23.66
N PRO A 170 14.35 -2.90 23.17
CA PRO A 170 14.68 -1.87 22.20
C PRO A 170 13.76 -2.04 20.97
N PRO A 171 13.02 -0.99 20.55
CA PRO A 171 12.09 -1.05 19.41
C PRO A 171 12.69 -1.69 18.15
N ASP A 172 14.00 -1.55 17.99
CA ASP A 172 14.77 -1.99 16.83
C ASP A 172 14.85 -3.51 16.68
N GLN A 173 14.94 -4.29 17.77
CA GLN A 173 15.14 -5.74 17.65
C GLN A 173 13.87 -6.45 17.15
N ARG A 174 12.70 -6.02 17.63
CA ARG A 174 11.42 -6.59 17.18
C ARG A 174 11.16 -6.29 15.72
N ALA A 175 11.37 -5.06 15.28
CA ALA A 175 11.22 -4.68 13.88
C ALA A 175 12.13 -5.53 12.98
N MET A 176 13.38 -5.75 13.41
CA MET A 176 14.32 -6.62 12.71
C MET A 176 13.87 -8.08 12.65
N ASP A 177 13.33 -8.63 13.74
CA ASP A 177 12.83 -10.01 13.76
C ASP A 177 11.61 -10.20 12.85
N VAL A 178 10.71 -9.21 12.82
CA VAL A 178 9.56 -9.18 11.90
C VAL A 178 10.03 -9.14 10.44
N LEU A 179 10.99 -8.29 10.12
CA LEU A 179 11.52 -8.18 8.76
C LEU A 179 12.24 -9.45 8.33
N ARG A 180 13.07 -10.03 9.19
CA ARG A 180 13.72 -11.32 8.94
C ARG A 180 12.70 -12.42 8.71
N ALA A 181 11.66 -12.50 9.54
CA ALA A 181 10.60 -13.49 9.38
C ALA A 181 9.80 -13.27 8.08
N GLY A 182 9.48 -12.02 7.74
CA GLY A 182 8.75 -11.67 6.53
C GLY A 182 9.55 -11.97 5.26
N PHE A 183 10.83 -11.62 5.25
CA PHE A 183 11.73 -11.99 4.17
C PHE A 183 11.88 -13.51 4.06
N ALA A 184 12.13 -14.23 5.15
CA ALA A 184 12.19 -15.69 5.11
C ALA A 184 10.90 -16.34 4.56
N ALA A 185 9.74 -15.74 4.85
CA ALA A 185 8.46 -16.23 4.36
C ALA A 185 8.16 -15.83 2.89
N LEU A 186 8.82 -14.80 2.34
CA LEU A 186 8.68 -14.39 0.94
C LEU A 186 9.74 -15.01 0.01
N MET A 187 10.96 -15.26 0.51
CA MET A 187 12.12 -15.72 -0.25
C MET A 187 12.20 -17.24 -0.34
N GLU A 188 12.13 -17.85 -1.54
CA GLU A 188 12.32 -19.32 -1.68
C GLU A 188 13.68 -19.78 -1.15
N GLU A 189 13.82 -21.07 -0.79
CA GLU A 189 15.12 -21.62 -0.36
C GLU A 189 16.19 -21.38 -1.45
N GLY A 190 17.27 -20.67 -1.10
CA GLY A 190 18.34 -20.29 -2.03
C GLY A 190 18.20 -18.91 -2.67
N TRP A 191 17.11 -18.17 -2.41
CA TRP A 191 16.93 -16.82 -2.91
C TRP A 191 17.68 -15.77 -2.06
N ALA A 192 18.22 -14.74 -2.72
CA ALA A 192 19.38 -13.93 -2.35
C ALA A 192 19.48 -13.51 -0.85
N PRO A 193 20.20 -14.28 -0.02
CA PRO A 193 20.46 -13.92 1.38
C PRO A 193 21.17 -12.57 1.51
N ALA A 194 21.91 -12.16 0.47
CA ALA A 194 22.60 -10.88 0.39
C ALA A 194 21.64 -9.69 0.38
N ALA A 195 20.52 -9.75 -0.35
CA ALA A 195 19.53 -8.68 -0.41
C ALA A 195 18.83 -8.50 0.95
N ALA A 196 18.43 -9.61 1.58
CA ALA A 196 17.85 -9.61 2.92
C ALA A 196 18.82 -9.03 3.97
N ALA A 197 20.07 -9.49 3.94
CA ALA A 197 21.11 -9.03 4.86
C ALA A 197 21.45 -7.56 4.64
N ARG A 198 21.51 -7.09 3.39
CA ARG A 198 21.72 -5.68 3.07
C ARG A 198 20.55 -4.82 3.53
N ALA A 199 19.31 -5.27 3.30
CA ALA A 199 18.13 -4.58 3.77
C ALA A 199 18.15 -4.45 5.31
N CYS A 200 18.46 -5.54 6.02
CA CYS A 200 18.69 -5.53 7.47
C CYS A 200 19.79 -4.52 7.88
N ALA A 201 20.93 -4.50 7.18
CA ALA A 201 22.01 -3.56 7.46
C ALA A 201 21.60 -2.10 7.22
N CYS A 202 20.71 -1.82 6.25
CA CYS A 202 20.16 -0.47 6.07
C CYS A 202 19.37 -0.01 7.30
N LEU A 203 18.65 -0.91 7.98
CA LEU A 203 17.89 -0.52 9.17
C LEU A 203 18.78 -0.08 10.32
N GLU A 204 19.93 -0.73 10.48
CA GLU A 204 20.93 -0.36 11.51
C GLU A 204 21.53 1.04 11.28
N LEU A 205 21.33 1.64 10.10
CA LEU A 205 21.76 3.00 9.79
C LEU A 205 20.69 4.06 10.09
N LEU A 206 19.45 3.67 10.37
CA LEU A 206 18.35 4.60 10.61
C LEU A 206 18.52 5.32 11.95
N PRO A 207 18.18 6.61 12.03
CA PRO A 207 18.10 7.29 13.32
C PRO A 207 16.91 6.74 14.15
N PRO A 208 16.94 6.85 15.48
CA PRO A 208 15.97 6.17 16.37
C PRO A 208 14.48 6.51 16.14
N HIS A 209 14.16 7.67 15.58
CA HIS A 209 12.78 8.08 15.29
C HIS A 209 12.30 7.71 13.88
N ALA A 210 13.23 7.37 12.99
CA ALA A 210 12.89 6.86 11.66
C ALA A 210 12.44 5.42 11.77
N ARG A 211 11.56 5.01 10.85
CA ARG A 211 11.09 3.62 10.84
C ARG A 211 10.78 3.13 9.44
N VAL A 212 11.00 1.85 9.24
CA VAL A 212 10.48 1.11 8.09
C VAL A 212 9.00 0.86 8.34
N PHE A 213 8.13 1.56 7.61
CA PHE A 213 6.68 1.37 7.74
C PHE A 213 6.15 0.31 6.77
N GLN A 214 6.90 0.00 5.70
CA GLN A 214 6.64 -1.11 4.79
C GLN A 214 7.95 -1.68 4.27
N ALA A 215 8.01 -2.99 4.12
CA ALA A 215 9.09 -3.69 3.42
C ALA A 215 8.54 -4.87 2.63
N GLY A 216 9.20 -5.27 1.56
CA GLY A 216 8.65 -6.32 0.72
C GLY A 216 9.56 -6.79 -0.40
N LEU A 217 9.03 -7.70 -1.22
CA LEU A 217 9.68 -8.18 -2.44
C LEU A 217 8.92 -7.71 -3.67
N MET A 218 9.68 -7.19 -4.64
CA MET A 218 9.15 -6.83 -5.94
C MET A 218 9.01 -8.05 -6.86
N LEU A 219 8.18 -9.03 -6.49
CA LEU A 219 8.10 -10.33 -7.19
C LEU A 219 7.78 -10.23 -8.69
N SER A 220 7.12 -9.15 -9.12
CA SER A 220 6.81 -8.89 -10.53
C SER A 220 8.02 -8.46 -11.37
N ARG A 221 9.17 -8.20 -10.75
CA ARG A 221 10.35 -7.60 -11.39
C ARG A 221 11.56 -8.53 -11.44
N PRO A 222 12.43 -8.38 -12.46
CA PRO A 222 13.67 -9.14 -12.54
C PRO A 222 14.53 -9.00 -11.28
N GLY A 223 15.01 -10.12 -10.75
CA GLY A 223 15.79 -10.15 -9.51
C GLY A 223 14.99 -9.90 -8.23
N SER A 224 13.69 -9.60 -8.36
CA SER A 224 12.70 -9.36 -7.30
C SER A 224 13.23 -8.59 -6.07
N PRO A 225 13.85 -7.41 -6.26
CA PRO A 225 14.56 -6.71 -5.18
C PRO A 225 13.72 -6.50 -3.93
N VAL A 226 14.39 -6.42 -2.78
CA VAL A 226 13.76 -6.02 -1.52
C VAL A 226 13.47 -4.53 -1.58
N ARG A 227 12.23 -4.11 -1.34
CA ARG A 227 11.92 -2.69 -1.14
C ARG A 227 11.86 -2.37 0.35
N LEU A 228 12.46 -1.25 0.72
CA LEU A 228 12.27 -0.62 2.03
C LEU A 228 11.58 0.73 1.84
N CYS A 229 10.48 0.94 2.55
CA CYS A 229 9.82 2.23 2.66
C CYS A 229 10.03 2.77 4.08
N VAL A 230 10.75 3.88 4.19
CA VAL A 230 11.18 4.51 5.44
C VAL A 230 10.45 5.84 5.60
N GLY A 231 9.85 6.06 6.77
CA GLY A 231 9.25 7.34 7.10
C GLY A 231 9.96 8.01 8.29
N ASN A 232 9.55 9.24 8.61
CA ASN A 232 10.13 10.06 9.68
C ASN A 232 11.61 10.36 9.46
N LEU A 233 12.01 10.58 8.20
CA LEU A 233 13.29 11.17 7.89
C LEU A 233 13.05 12.62 7.45
N GLY A 234 13.75 13.56 8.09
CA GLY A 234 13.88 14.90 7.53
C GLY A 234 14.76 14.92 6.27
N THR A 235 14.83 16.06 5.57
CA THR A 235 15.66 16.20 4.36
C THR A 235 17.13 15.85 4.61
N GLU A 236 17.72 16.43 5.66
CA GLU A 236 19.13 16.18 6.00
C GLU A 236 19.38 14.71 6.42
N GLU A 237 18.46 14.14 7.19
CA GLU A 237 18.56 12.75 7.65
C GLU A 237 18.41 11.76 6.49
N THR A 238 17.58 12.09 5.49
CA THR A 238 17.43 11.31 4.26
C THR A 238 18.75 11.29 3.48
N ASP A 239 19.39 12.45 3.32
CA ASP A 239 20.68 12.58 2.63
C ASP A 239 21.81 11.86 3.39
N GLU A 240 21.90 12.01 4.71
CA GLU A 240 22.87 11.27 5.54
C GLU A 240 22.67 9.75 5.42
N PHE A 241 21.43 9.29 5.56
CA PHE A 241 21.08 7.89 5.42
C PHE A 241 21.51 7.34 4.04
N LEU A 242 21.16 8.04 2.95
CA LEU A 242 21.51 7.62 1.60
C LEU A 242 23.02 7.60 1.38
N ARG A 243 23.79 8.56 1.88
CA ARG A 243 25.26 8.53 1.75
C ARG A 243 25.88 7.28 2.38
N ARG A 244 25.30 6.78 3.47
CA ARG A 244 25.78 5.58 4.17
C ARG A 244 25.25 4.29 3.53
N ALA A 245 23.96 4.24 3.21
CA ALA A 245 23.29 3.04 2.70
C ALA A 245 23.48 2.85 1.18
N ALA A 246 23.58 3.94 0.43
CA ALA A 246 23.51 4.01 -1.02
C ALA A 246 24.52 5.05 -1.57
N PRO A 247 25.83 4.85 -1.40
CA PRO A 247 26.84 5.85 -1.79
C PRO A 247 26.77 6.24 -3.27
N ASP A 248 26.29 5.34 -4.13
CA ASP A 248 26.14 5.54 -5.58
C ASP A 248 24.79 6.21 -5.99
N ALA A 249 23.94 6.57 -5.03
CA ALA A 249 22.66 7.21 -5.29
C ALA A 249 22.82 8.65 -5.85
N PRO A 250 21.81 9.19 -6.56
CA PRO A 250 21.86 10.55 -7.09
C PRO A 250 21.61 11.61 -6.01
N HIS A 251 22.48 11.71 -4.99
CA HIS A 251 22.31 12.54 -3.78
C HIS A 251 21.88 13.98 -4.08
N ASN A 252 22.56 14.64 -5.02
CA ASN A 252 22.22 16.03 -5.40
C ASN A 252 20.82 16.16 -5.98
N ALA A 253 20.38 15.20 -6.79
CA ALA A 253 19.04 15.23 -7.38
C ALA A 253 17.95 14.87 -6.37
N VAL A 254 18.23 13.92 -5.46
CA VAL A 254 17.33 13.60 -4.34
C VAL A 254 17.17 14.81 -3.42
N ARG A 255 18.28 15.47 -3.07
CA ARG A 255 18.26 16.68 -2.26
C ARG A 255 17.46 17.80 -2.92
N ALA A 256 17.70 18.06 -4.21
CA ALA A 256 16.94 19.06 -4.97
C ALA A 256 15.43 18.74 -4.97
N ALA A 257 15.06 17.47 -5.16
CA ALA A 257 13.66 17.06 -5.11
C ALA A 257 13.06 17.25 -3.70
N LEU A 258 13.78 16.92 -2.62
CA LEU A 258 13.30 17.15 -1.26
C LEU A 258 13.12 18.64 -0.96
N ASP A 259 14.09 19.47 -1.33
CA ASP A 259 14.03 20.92 -1.13
C ASP A 259 12.85 21.56 -1.88
N GLU A 260 12.52 21.05 -3.08
CA GLU A 260 11.40 21.54 -3.89
C GLU A 260 10.04 21.03 -3.41
N TRP A 261 9.90 19.73 -3.13
CA TRP A 261 8.59 19.07 -2.97
C TRP A 261 8.18 18.84 -1.52
N ALA A 262 9.12 18.69 -0.58
CA ALA A 262 8.78 18.49 0.83
C ALA A 262 7.99 19.66 1.45
N PRO A 263 8.25 20.95 1.12
CA PRO A 263 7.44 22.06 1.65
C PRO A 263 5.97 22.04 1.24
N LEU A 264 5.61 21.31 0.19
CA LEU A 264 4.23 21.16 -0.29
C LEU A 264 3.54 19.89 0.26
N ALA A 265 4.24 19.12 1.10
CA ALA A 265 3.75 17.90 1.70
C ALA A 265 3.77 17.99 3.23
N VAL A 266 2.76 17.41 3.89
CA VAL A 266 2.79 17.24 5.36
C VAL A 266 3.73 16.13 5.78
N ARG A 267 4.11 15.25 4.85
CA ARG A 267 5.03 14.13 5.08
C ARG A 267 5.68 13.69 3.76
N VAL A 268 6.95 13.34 3.83
CA VAL A 268 7.66 12.63 2.77
C VAL A 268 8.23 11.34 3.33
N ASN A 269 8.02 10.22 2.63
CA ASN A 269 8.64 8.94 2.94
C ASN A 269 9.64 8.56 1.84
N LEU A 270 10.71 7.88 2.21
CA LEU A 270 11.75 7.38 1.33
C LEU A 270 11.45 5.94 0.91
N CYS A 271 11.54 5.62 -0.39
CA CYS A 271 11.51 4.24 -0.89
C CYS A 271 12.84 3.91 -1.57
N ILE A 272 13.46 2.81 -1.17
CA ILE A 272 14.66 2.27 -1.82
C ILE A 272 14.49 0.80 -2.18
N ASP A 273 15.06 0.41 -3.31
CA ASP A 273 15.17 -0.98 -3.72
C ASP A 273 16.57 -1.50 -3.37
N VAL A 274 16.63 -2.70 -2.82
CA VAL A 274 17.81 -3.30 -2.23
C VAL A 274 18.01 -4.70 -2.80
N ASP A 275 19.16 -4.89 -3.43
CA ASP A 275 19.71 -6.20 -3.78
C ASP A 275 21.09 -6.33 -3.09
N ALA A 276 22.13 -6.76 -3.80
CA ALA A 276 23.51 -6.69 -3.30
C ALA A 276 23.92 -5.25 -2.91
N ARG A 277 23.31 -4.25 -3.55
CA ARG A 277 23.44 -2.81 -3.30
C ARG A 277 22.07 -2.15 -3.30
N VAL A 278 21.98 -0.95 -2.74
CA VAL A 278 20.81 -0.09 -2.96
C VAL A 278 20.81 0.35 -4.43
N GLY A 279 19.66 0.21 -5.09
CA GLY A 279 19.47 0.57 -6.48
C GLY A 279 19.57 2.09 -6.72
N PRO A 280 19.85 2.51 -7.96
CA PRO A 280 20.06 3.93 -8.28
C PRO A 280 18.76 4.75 -8.29
N ARG A 281 17.60 4.10 -8.38
CA ARG A 281 16.29 4.76 -8.35
C ARG A 281 15.84 4.96 -6.91
N ILE A 282 15.59 6.20 -6.54
CA ILE A 282 15.11 6.61 -5.22
C ILE A 282 13.68 7.12 -5.35
N GLY A 283 12.77 6.57 -4.54
CA GLY A 283 11.38 7.02 -4.47
C GLY A 283 11.15 7.97 -3.29
N LEU A 284 10.34 9.00 -3.51
CA LEU A 284 9.86 9.92 -2.47
C LEU A 284 8.32 9.93 -2.50
N GLU A 285 7.67 9.37 -1.48
CA GLU A 285 6.21 9.45 -1.33
C GLU A 285 5.84 10.75 -0.61
N CYS A 286 5.34 11.72 -1.36
CA CYS A 286 4.85 13.00 -0.87
C CYS A 286 3.36 12.91 -0.53
N TYR A 287 3.00 13.30 0.69
CA TYR A 287 1.63 13.35 1.19
C TYR A 287 1.23 14.83 1.36
N PRO A 288 0.48 15.44 0.43
CA PRO A 288 -0.02 16.83 0.57
C PRO A 288 -1.01 17.02 1.71
N ASP A 289 -1.72 15.96 2.08
CA ASP A 289 -2.73 15.92 3.13
C ASP A 289 -2.46 14.70 4.04
N PRO A 290 -2.83 14.71 5.35
CA PRO A 290 -2.61 13.58 6.22
C PRO A 290 -3.22 12.28 5.65
N PRO A 291 -2.47 11.16 5.68
CA PRO A 291 -2.90 9.87 5.12
C PRO A 291 -4.14 9.30 5.83
N VAL A 292 -4.31 9.68 7.09
CA VAL A 292 -5.45 9.32 7.95
C VAL A 292 -6.13 10.63 8.33
N GLY A 293 -7.43 10.71 8.06
CA GLY A 293 -8.18 11.94 8.27
C GLY A 293 -9.66 11.73 7.98
N PRO A 294 -10.48 12.77 8.23
CA PRO A 294 -11.90 12.73 7.91
C PRO A 294 -12.12 12.52 6.40
N PHE A 295 -13.24 11.88 6.07
CA PHE A 295 -13.76 11.83 4.71
C PHE A 295 -14.89 12.88 4.56
N PRO A 296 -14.90 13.67 3.46
CA PRO A 296 -13.93 13.71 2.36
C PRO A 296 -12.63 14.44 2.75
N PRO A 297 -11.49 14.13 2.09
CA PRO A 297 -10.22 14.81 2.33
C PRO A 297 -10.26 16.27 1.85
N ASP A 298 -9.40 17.12 2.42
CA ASP A 298 -9.21 18.48 1.90
C ASP A 298 -8.49 18.42 0.54
N ARG A 299 -9.16 18.88 -0.52
CA ARG A 299 -8.58 18.88 -1.88
C ARG A 299 -7.68 20.06 -2.16
N ARG A 300 -7.63 21.08 -1.29
CA ARG A 300 -6.83 22.29 -1.53
C ARG A 300 -5.32 22.02 -1.53
N PRO A 301 -4.74 21.27 -0.56
CA PRO A 301 -3.33 20.89 -0.62
C PRO A 301 -2.99 20.06 -1.87
N TRP A 302 -3.90 19.17 -2.25
CA TRP A 302 -3.76 18.35 -3.46
C TRP A 302 -3.73 19.16 -4.75
N ALA A 303 -4.66 20.12 -4.90
CA ALA A 303 -4.68 21.00 -6.05
C ALA A 303 -3.37 21.81 -6.15
N ALA A 304 -2.91 22.39 -5.04
CA ALA A 304 -1.66 23.14 -5.01
C ALA A 304 -0.43 22.28 -5.37
N PHE A 305 -0.37 21.05 -4.85
CA PHE A 305 0.73 20.11 -5.14
C PHE A 305 0.74 19.68 -6.61
N LEU A 306 -0.40 19.27 -7.15
CA LEU A 306 -0.51 18.84 -8.55
C LEU A 306 -0.25 19.99 -9.52
N ASP A 307 -0.74 21.20 -9.22
CA ASP A 307 -0.43 22.40 -10.02
C ASP A 307 1.07 22.71 -10.04
N ALA A 308 1.77 22.48 -8.92
CA ALA A 308 3.22 22.65 -8.87
C ALA A 308 3.94 21.62 -9.76
N LEU A 309 3.53 20.35 -9.75
CA LEU A 309 4.08 19.33 -10.66
C LEU A 309 3.82 19.67 -12.13
N VAL A 310 2.64 20.18 -12.46
CA VAL A 310 2.30 20.62 -13.83
C VAL A 310 3.19 21.78 -14.27
N ARG A 311 3.37 22.80 -13.42
CA ARG A 311 4.25 23.94 -13.72
C ARG A 311 5.72 23.51 -13.89
N ALA A 312 6.17 22.50 -13.15
CA ALA A 312 7.50 21.94 -13.28
C ALA A 312 7.66 21.00 -14.49
N GLY A 313 6.57 20.72 -15.24
CA GLY A 313 6.59 19.79 -16.36
C GLY A 313 6.73 18.32 -15.96
N VAL A 314 6.49 17.99 -14.69
CA VAL A 314 6.57 16.64 -14.12
C VAL A 314 5.24 15.89 -14.27
N ALA A 315 4.14 16.62 -14.40
CA ALA A 315 2.80 16.08 -14.59
C ALA A 315 2.09 16.75 -15.78
N ASP A 316 1.26 15.98 -16.46
CA ASP A 316 0.30 16.46 -17.44
C ASP A 316 -0.92 17.10 -16.74
N SER A 317 -1.37 18.23 -17.29
CA SER A 317 -2.45 19.02 -16.70
C SER A 317 -3.81 18.33 -16.80
N VAL A 318 -4.06 17.55 -17.86
CA VAL A 318 -5.30 16.77 -18.02
C VAL A 318 -5.33 15.66 -16.99
N ARG A 319 -4.21 14.96 -16.80
CA ARG A 319 -4.06 13.89 -15.80
C ARG A 319 -4.27 14.41 -14.37
N ALA A 320 -3.66 15.55 -14.04
CA ALA A 320 -3.87 16.22 -12.76
C ALA A 320 -5.35 16.60 -12.54
N GLY A 321 -6.00 17.17 -13.57
CA GLY A 321 -7.42 17.51 -13.55
C GLY A 321 -8.32 16.29 -13.30
N HIS A 322 -8.04 15.15 -13.93
CA HIS A 322 -8.79 13.91 -13.72
C HIS A 322 -8.67 13.39 -12.28
N LEU A 323 -7.49 13.46 -11.67
CA LEU A 323 -7.30 13.07 -10.27
C LEU A 323 -8.10 13.95 -9.31
N LEU A 324 -8.10 15.26 -9.54
CA LEU A 324 -8.89 16.22 -8.77
C LEU A 324 -10.40 16.13 -9.02
N ALA A 325 -10.83 15.49 -10.10
CA ALA A 325 -12.23 15.24 -10.43
C ALA A 325 -12.73 13.85 -10.00
N LEU A 326 -11.89 13.00 -9.40
CA LEU A 326 -12.34 11.73 -8.82
C LEU A 326 -13.47 11.95 -7.82
N PRO A 327 -14.52 11.12 -7.80
CA PRO A 327 -15.56 11.20 -6.77
C PRO A 327 -14.97 10.87 -5.39
N ASP A 328 -15.55 11.40 -4.31
CA ASP A 328 -15.17 11.03 -2.92
C ASP A 328 -15.72 9.67 -2.49
N SER A 329 -16.69 9.16 -3.24
CA SER A 329 -17.25 7.82 -3.04
C SER A 329 -17.90 7.27 -4.29
N VAL A 330 -17.94 5.95 -4.37
CA VAL A 330 -18.62 5.20 -5.42
C VAL A 330 -19.58 4.22 -4.77
N ASP A 331 -20.82 4.19 -5.24
CA ASP A 331 -21.75 3.15 -4.83
C ASP A 331 -21.46 1.88 -5.64
N PRO A 332 -21.17 0.75 -5.00
CA PRO A 332 -20.93 -0.50 -5.72
C PRO A 332 -22.21 -0.93 -6.47
N ARG A 333 -22.08 -1.28 -7.75
CA ARG A 333 -23.24 -1.57 -8.63
C ARG A 333 -24.00 -2.82 -8.19
N ASP A 334 -23.33 -3.75 -7.53
CA ASP A 334 -23.88 -5.05 -7.10
C ASP A 334 -24.90 -4.96 -5.96
N ALA A 335 -25.12 -3.79 -5.35
CA ALA A 335 -26.24 -3.62 -4.41
C ALA A 335 -27.59 -3.38 -5.11
N ALA A 336 -27.60 -3.03 -6.40
CA ALA A 336 -28.82 -2.66 -7.11
C ALA A 336 -29.43 -3.81 -7.94
N ASP A 337 -28.61 -4.68 -8.54
CA ASP A 337 -29.08 -5.74 -9.44
C ASP A 337 -29.32 -7.10 -8.75
N ASP A 338 -28.75 -7.33 -7.56
CA ASP A 338 -29.11 -8.48 -6.72
C ASP A 338 -30.04 -8.06 -5.56
N ARG A 339 -31.18 -7.43 -5.89
CA ARG A 339 -32.29 -7.25 -4.93
C ARG A 339 -32.91 -8.57 -4.47
N SER A 340 -32.47 -9.69 -5.04
CA SER A 340 -32.96 -11.02 -4.73
C SER A 340 -32.26 -11.65 -3.52
N SER A 341 -31.04 -11.20 -3.18
CA SER A 341 -30.39 -11.59 -1.94
C SER A 341 -30.71 -10.61 -0.82
N ALA A 342 -31.41 -11.11 0.20
CA ALA A 342 -31.58 -10.37 1.45
C ALA A 342 -30.19 -9.96 1.97
N PRO A 343 -29.98 -8.70 2.41
CA PRO A 343 -28.74 -8.30 3.05
C PRO A 343 -28.38 -9.30 4.16
N ARG A 344 -27.09 -9.63 4.30
CA ARG A 344 -26.61 -10.58 5.32
C ARG A 344 -25.60 -9.90 6.25
N GLY A 345 -25.57 -10.36 7.49
CA GLY A 345 -24.59 -9.90 8.49
C GLY A 345 -24.72 -8.40 8.80
N MET A 346 -23.60 -7.68 8.74
CA MET A 346 -23.55 -6.25 9.06
C MET A 346 -24.39 -5.40 8.11
N ASP A 347 -24.43 -5.76 6.82
CA ASP A 347 -25.21 -5.02 5.82
C ASP A 347 -26.72 -5.10 6.14
N ALA A 348 -27.20 -6.22 6.69
CA ALA A 348 -28.59 -6.33 7.17
C ALA A 348 -28.86 -5.48 8.40
N LEU A 349 -27.91 -5.44 9.34
CA LEU A 349 -28.04 -4.69 10.57
C LEU A 349 -28.04 -3.17 10.32
N LEU A 350 -27.33 -2.73 9.27
CA LEU A 350 -27.12 -1.33 8.97
C LEU A 350 -28.00 -0.80 7.82
N ALA A 351 -28.68 -1.68 7.07
CA ALA A 351 -29.41 -1.34 5.84
C ALA A 351 -30.37 -0.15 5.97
N ASP A 352 -31.05 -0.01 7.11
CA ASP A 352 -32.05 1.06 7.31
C ASP A 352 -31.43 2.45 7.54
N ARG A 353 -30.14 2.52 7.86
CA ARG A 353 -29.45 3.76 8.26
C ARG A 353 -28.23 4.07 7.42
N TYR A 354 -27.66 3.05 6.81
CA TYR A 354 -26.42 3.17 6.10
C TYR A 354 -26.43 2.37 4.80
N ARG A 355 -25.83 2.97 3.79
CA ARG A 355 -25.56 2.36 2.50
C ARG A 355 -24.08 2.00 2.41
N ARG A 356 -23.80 0.79 1.94
CA ARG A 356 -22.44 0.38 1.61
C ARG A 356 -21.89 1.24 0.47
N THR A 357 -20.64 1.65 0.59
CA THR A 357 -19.98 2.53 -0.37
C THR A 357 -18.48 2.22 -0.45
N LEU A 358 -17.84 2.67 -1.52
CA LEU A 358 -16.40 2.68 -1.70
C LEU A 358 -15.92 4.13 -1.52
N LEU A 359 -15.25 4.43 -0.42
CA LEU A 359 -14.71 5.76 -0.14
C LEU A 359 -13.40 5.94 -0.93
N VAL A 360 -13.32 6.98 -1.76
CA VAL A 360 -12.19 7.21 -2.66
C VAL A 360 -11.45 8.48 -2.22
N ARG A 361 -10.12 8.44 -2.20
CA ARG A 361 -9.28 9.61 -1.95
C ARG A 361 -7.94 9.53 -2.66
N LEU A 362 -7.33 10.69 -2.91
CA LEU A 362 -5.90 10.76 -3.19
C LEU A 362 -5.12 10.45 -1.91
N HIS A 363 -4.06 9.64 -2.04
CA HIS A 363 -3.29 9.11 -0.91
C HIS A 363 -1.89 9.74 -0.83
N HIS A 364 -1.06 9.56 -1.85
CA HIS A 364 0.23 10.25 -1.99
C HIS A 364 0.62 10.39 -3.47
N VAL A 365 1.62 11.23 -3.76
CA VAL A 365 2.35 11.20 -5.04
C VAL A 365 3.73 10.66 -4.79
N LYS A 366 4.16 9.67 -5.56
CA LYS A 366 5.52 9.16 -5.55
C LYS A 366 6.34 9.82 -6.65
N LEU A 367 7.41 10.48 -6.26
CA LEU A 367 8.43 10.99 -7.16
C LEU A 367 9.57 9.98 -7.27
N SER A 368 10.02 9.69 -8.48
CA SER A 368 11.14 8.78 -8.73
C SER A 368 12.32 9.56 -9.29
N VAL A 369 13.41 9.59 -8.52
CA VAL A 369 14.68 10.21 -8.89
C VAL A 369 15.63 9.11 -9.36
N GLU A 370 16.13 9.21 -10.59
CA GLU A 370 17.05 8.23 -11.17
C GLU A 370 18.14 8.93 -12.00
N PRO A 371 19.41 8.52 -11.93
CA PRO A 371 20.49 9.13 -12.70
C PRO A 371 20.20 9.17 -14.21
N GLY A 372 20.36 10.34 -14.81
CA GLY A 372 20.19 10.53 -16.27
C GLY A 372 18.75 10.40 -16.77
N ARG A 373 17.76 10.29 -15.88
CA ARG A 373 16.33 10.29 -16.22
C ARG A 373 15.66 11.56 -15.71
N PRO A 374 14.66 12.10 -16.43
CA PRO A 374 13.78 13.12 -15.88
C PRO A 374 13.07 12.62 -14.61
N LEU A 375 12.71 13.56 -13.73
CA LEU A 375 11.88 13.26 -12.56
C LEU A 375 10.55 12.68 -13.04
N ALA A 376 10.19 11.49 -12.55
CA ALA A 376 8.92 10.85 -12.87
C ALA A 376 7.99 10.90 -11.66
N ALA A 377 6.69 11.08 -11.89
CA ALA A 377 5.69 11.12 -10.82
C ALA A 377 4.54 10.15 -11.07
N LYS A 378 4.04 9.55 -9.98
CA LYS A 378 2.86 8.69 -9.97
C LYS A 378 1.95 9.06 -8.80
N ALA A 379 0.66 9.21 -9.04
CA ALA A 379 -0.32 9.44 -7.98
C ALA A 379 -0.95 8.12 -7.53
N TYR A 380 -1.15 7.98 -6.23
CA TYR A 380 -1.82 6.85 -5.61
C TYR A 380 -3.21 7.26 -5.17
N VAL A 381 -4.21 6.53 -5.65
CA VAL A 381 -5.61 6.66 -5.26
C VAL A 381 -5.92 5.51 -4.30
N ALA A 382 -6.39 5.83 -3.10
CA ALA A 382 -6.85 4.84 -2.14
C ALA A 382 -8.37 4.74 -2.14
N VAL A 383 -8.85 3.50 -2.05
CA VAL A 383 -10.26 3.15 -1.98
C VAL A 383 -10.49 2.26 -0.77
N LYS A 384 -11.37 2.69 0.13
CA LYS A 384 -11.73 1.96 1.34
C LYS A 384 -13.20 1.55 1.30
N PRO A 385 -13.54 0.27 1.46
CA PRO A 385 -14.91 -0.16 1.70
C PRO A 385 -15.44 0.46 2.99
N GLY A 386 -16.66 0.95 2.97
CA GLY A 386 -17.28 1.54 4.15
C GLY A 386 -18.77 1.70 4.00
N TRP A 387 -19.32 2.55 4.87
CA TRP A 387 -20.74 2.86 4.91
C TRP A 387 -20.93 4.38 4.98
N ARG A 388 -21.98 4.87 4.34
CA ARG A 388 -22.46 6.26 4.42
C ARG A 388 -23.89 6.26 4.94
N THR A 389 -24.24 7.26 5.73
CA THR A 389 -25.63 7.46 6.16
C THR A 389 -26.52 7.68 4.94
N CYS A 390 -27.68 7.02 4.93
CA CYS A 390 -28.69 7.18 3.87
C CYS A 390 -29.34 8.57 3.88
#